data_AF-A0A2E2BI25-F1
#
_entry.id   AF-A0A2E2BI25-F1
#
_cell.length_a   1.000
_cell.length_b   1.000
_cell.length_c   1.000
_cell.angle_alpha   90.00
_cell.angle_beta   90.00
_cell.angle_gamma   90.00
#
_symmetry.space_group_name_H-M   'P 1'
#
loop_
_entity.id
_entity.type
_entity.pdbx_description
1 polymer ?
#
loop_
_entity_poly.entity_id
_entity_poly.type
_entity_poly.pdbx_seq_one_letter_code
_entity_poly.pdbx_strand_id
1 'polypeptide(L)'
;MNKRNIYMNKFKLAVTIFILTNVAFLQDCCDQQSAAIDDCDGMVGCFIPQCTDDCNWEPMQCWGSTGYCWCVNENGNEIPGTSLPSWQGMPECDEFDIENCDEGYVEINGACFHNGDLSIIQKMIDNSYESEIDLGCEDWDNYCGSPNPFMDSSDSWMSLLVDGENYSWNSNENGIVEPLELGIQEWENGRLTSLMCGAYIYCQLSGPIPEEINELTSLTTLRLEGNYLSGFIPETICELDSNHNDYLEFDISWNKLCPPYPECIGMSDFWDQDTSECTVTGDVNYDFILNVQDIVLIVSFILDDIQLDFQELSISDMNYDEVVNVLDITEIINIILED
;
A
#
# COMPACT_ATOMS: atom_id res chain seq x y z
N MET A 1 -19.49 21.42 -49.99
CA MET A 1 -20.85 21.00 -49.53
C MET A 1 -21.22 19.74 -50.30
N ASN A 2 -20.57 18.59 -50.09
CA ASN A 2 -20.53 17.65 -48.98
C ASN A 2 -21.83 16.84 -48.75
N LYS A 3 -21.66 15.51 -48.90
CA LYS A 3 -22.65 14.48 -49.17
C LYS A 3 -23.49 14.14 -47.92
N ARG A 4 -24.81 14.31 -48.00
CA ARG A 4 -25.81 13.64 -47.15
C ARG A 4 -26.98 13.22 -48.04
N ASN A 5 -27.54 12.03 -47.79
CA ASN A 5 -28.72 11.41 -48.43
C ASN A 5 -28.50 10.42 -49.58
N ILE A 6 -27.71 9.37 -49.34
CA ILE A 6 -27.99 8.04 -49.92
C ILE A 6 -27.73 6.99 -48.83
N TYR A 7 -28.53 6.94 -47.74
CA TYR A 7 -28.68 5.76 -46.85
C TYR A 7 -29.92 5.97 -45.94
N MET A 8 -31.10 6.15 -46.53
CA MET A 8 -32.39 6.00 -45.84
C MET A 8 -33.14 4.81 -46.45
N ASN A 9 -32.76 3.57 -46.06
CA ASN A 9 -33.63 2.38 -46.08
C ASN A 9 -32.96 1.11 -45.50
N LYS A 10 -32.25 1.23 -44.37
CA LYS A 10 -31.86 0.07 -43.51
C LYS A 10 -32.22 0.27 -42.03
N PHE A 11 -33.08 1.23 -41.73
CA PHE A 11 -33.63 1.47 -40.39
C PHE A 11 -35.10 1.07 -40.37
N LYS A 12 -35.37 -0.23 -40.16
CA LYS A 12 -36.65 -0.84 -39.70
C LYS A 12 -36.66 -2.35 -39.97
N LEU A 13 -35.65 -3.07 -39.47
CA LEU A 13 -35.72 -4.52 -39.23
C LEU A 13 -34.56 -4.99 -38.32
N ALA A 14 -34.41 -4.36 -37.15
CA ALA A 14 -33.51 -4.82 -36.08
C ALA A 14 -33.85 -4.14 -34.74
N VAL A 15 -35.15 -3.90 -34.50
CA VAL A 15 -35.66 -3.40 -33.20
C VAL A 15 -36.87 -4.24 -32.84
N THR A 16 -36.63 -5.53 -32.63
CA THR A 16 -37.45 -6.41 -31.79
C THR A 16 -36.58 -7.65 -31.51
N ILE A 17 -36.42 -7.99 -30.23
CA ILE A 17 -35.57 -9.06 -29.67
C ILE A 17 -34.09 -8.67 -29.45
N PHE A 18 -33.87 -7.71 -28.54
CA PHE A 18 -32.66 -7.66 -27.70
C PHE A 18 -33.05 -6.92 -26.40
N ILE A 19 -33.96 -7.54 -25.65
CA ILE A 19 -34.15 -7.33 -24.22
C ILE A 19 -34.31 -8.74 -23.65
N LEU A 20 -33.60 -9.02 -22.55
CA LEU A 20 -33.36 -10.32 -21.90
C LEU A 20 -32.24 -11.10 -22.63
N THR A 21 -30.99 -11.21 -22.18
CA THR A 21 -30.44 -11.27 -20.81
C THR A 21 -29.03 -10.67 -20.82
N ASN A 22 -28.87 -9.51 -20.16
CA ASN A 22 -27.56 -9.07 -19.69
C ASN A 22 -27.34 -9.77 -18.35
N VAL A 23 -26.82 -10.98 -18.42
CA VAL A 23 -26.08 -11.60 -17.34
C VAL A 23 -24.78 -11.98 -18.03
N ALA A 24 -23.71 -11.23 -17.76
CA ALA A 24 -22.39 -11.82 -17.89
C ALA A 24 -22.36 -12.86 -16.78
N PHE A 25 -22.76 -14.09 -17.10
CA PHE A 25 -22.53 -15.21 -16.21
C PHE A 25 -21.01 -15.34 -16.09
N LEU A 26 -20.49 -15.43 -14.86
CA LEU A 26 -19.18 -16.07 -14.66
C LEU A 26 -19.30 -17.44 -15.33
N GLN A 27 -18.65 -17.62 -16.47
CA GLN A 27 -18.71 -18.86 -17.22
C GLN A 27 -17.72 -19.81 -16.54
N ASP A 28 -18.24 -20.82 -15.83
CA ASP A 28 -17.44 -21.82 -15.14
C ASP A 28 -16.62 -22.68 -16.13
N CYS A 29 -15.70 -23.49 -15.62
CA CYS A 29 -14.80 -24.26 -16.48
C CYS A 29 -15.58 -25.23 -17.38
N CYS A 30 -16.60 -25.92 -16.86
CA CYS A 30 -17.41 -26.89 -17.61
C CYS A 30 -18.13 -26.25 -18.80
N ASP A 31 -18.64 -25.05 -18.61
CA ASP A 31 -19.29 -24.28 -19.64
C ASP A 31 -18.30 -23.88 -20.75
N GLN A 32 -17.10 -23.42 -20.39
CA GLN A 32 -16.04 -23.09 -21.34
C GLN A 32 -15.51 -24.32 -22.07
N GLN A 33 -15.35 -25.44 -21.36
CA GLN A 33 -14.96 -26.73 -21.92
C GLN A 33 -15.99 -27.22 -22.94
N SER A 34 -17.28 -27.11 -22.64
CA SER A 34 -18.36 -27.50 -23.56
C SER A 34 -18.39 -26.64 -24.81
N ALA A 35 -18.26 -25.31 -24.66
CA ALA A 35 -18.17 -24.38 -25.79
C ALA A 35 -16.92 -24.64 -26.64
N ALA A 36 -15.78 -24.93 -26.02
CA ALA A 36 -14.56 -25.30 -26.73
C ALA A 36 -14.74 -26.61 -27.50
N ILE A 37 -15.34 -27.65 -26.89
CA ILE A 37 -15.60 -28.94 -27.57
C ILE A 37 -16.49 -28.74 -28.81
N ASP A 38 -17.55 -27.93 -28.68
CA ASP A 38 -18.46 -27.62 -29.79
C ASP A 38 -17.76 -26.84 -30.91
N ASP A 39 -16.93 -25.85 -30.58
CA ASP A 39 -16.16 -25.07 -31.55
C ASP A 39 -15.03 -25.90 -32.20
N CYS A 40 -14.52 -26.90 -31.48
CA CYS A 40 -13.46 -27.78 -31.98
C CYS A 40 -13.92 -28.69 -33.13
N ASP A 41 -15.21 -29.01 -33.29
CA ASP A 41 -15.80 -29.84 -34.38
C ASP A 41 -14.90 -31.01 -34.87
N GLY A 42 -14.24 -31.72 -33.95
CA GLY A 42 -13.34 -32.84 -34.27
C GLY A 42 -12.01 -32.46 -34.94
N MET A 43 -11.62 -31.19 -34.98
CA MET A 43 -10.31 -30.72 -35.42
C MET A 43 -9.20 -31.17 -34.47
N VAL A 44 -8.20 -31.86 -35.03
CA VAL A 44 -6.97 -32.19 -34.30
C VAL A 44 -6.15 -30.92 -34.15
N GLY A 45 -5.95 -30.47 -32.92
CA GLY A 45 -5.08 -29.32 -32.66
C GLY A 45 -5.63 -28.30 -31.67
N CYS A 46 -6.93 -28.29 -31.42
CA CYS A 46 -7.55 -27.28 -30.58
C CYS A 46 -7.30 -27.51 -29.08
N PHE A 47 -7.33 -26.43 -28.31
CA PHE A 47 -7.23 -26.47 -26.86
C PHE A 47 -8.62 -26.70 -26.27
N ILE A 48 -8.73 -27.68 -25.38
CA ILE A 48 -9.94 -27.94 -24.61
C ILE A 48 -9.53 -27.77 -23.14
N PRO A 49 -10.11 -26.80 -22.41
CA PRO A 49 -9.89 -26.64 -20.98
C PRO A 49 -10.03 -27.95 -20.20
N GLN A 50 -9.14 -28.18 -19.24
CA GLN A 50 -9.27 -29.27 -18.28
C GLN A 50 -10.01 -28.77 -17.03
N CYS A 51 -11.07 -29.47 -16.65
CA CYS A 51 -11.94 -29.09 -15.55
C CYS A 51 -12.14 -30.26 -14.59
N THR A 52 -12.32 -29.94 -13.31
CA THR A 52 -12.68 -30.90 -12.26
C THR A 52 -14.15 -31.32 -12.39
N ASP A 53 -14.55 -32.37 -11.66
CA ASP A 53 -15.95 -32.83 -11.61
C ASP A 53 -16.92 -31.78 -11.03
N ASP A 54 -16.41 -30.85 -10.20
CA ASP A 54 -17.16 -29.75 -9.58
C ASP A 54 -17.19 -28.48 -10.45
N CYS A 55 -16.72 -28.56 -11.70
CA CYS A 55 -16.66 -27.46 -12.66
C CYS A 55 -15.68 -26.32 -12.33
N ASN A 56 -14.71 -26.60 -11.47
CA ASN A 56 -13.54 -25.74 -11.30
C ASN A 56 -12.46 -26.05 -12.35
N TRP A 57 -11.50 -25.14 -12.51
CA TRP A 57 -10.34 -25.37 -13.35
C TRP A 57 -9.40 -26.38 -12.71
N GLU A 58 -8.93 -27.36 -13.48
CA GLU A 58 -7.78 -28.16 -13.04
C GLU A 58 -6.56 -27.22 -12.90
N PRO A 59 -5.85 -27.22 -11.76
CA PRO A 59 -4.75 -26.29 -11.53
C PRO A 59 -3.68 -26.30 -12.63
N MET A 60 -3.46 -27.46 -13.25
CA MET A 60 -2.63 -27.61 -14.45
C MET A 60 -3.51 -27.74 -15.70
N GLN A 61 -3.26 -26.87 -16.68
CA GLN A 61 -3.81 -26.98 -18.03
C GLN A 61 -2.75 -27.50 -19.00
N CYS A 62 -3.16 -28.31 -19.98
CA CYS A 62 -2.25 -28.89 -20.97
C CYS A 62 -2.83 -28.81 -22.38
N TRP A 63 -2.09 -28.22 -23.31
CA TRP A 63 -2.45 -28.20 -24.72
C TRP A 63 -1.72 -29.28 -25.51
N GLY A 64 -2.40 -30.41 -25.71
CA GLY A 64 -1.78 -31.62 -26.30
C GLY A 64 -1.21 -31.44 -27.72
N SER A 65 -1.66 -30.46 -28.50
CA SER A 65 -1.18 -30.25 -29.88
C SER A 65 0.11 -29.44 -29.96
N THR A 66 0.31 -28.52 -29.02
CA THR A 66 1.55 -27.76 -28.87
C THR A 66 2.53 -28.48 -27.96
N GLY A 67 2.01 -29.33 -27.08
CA GLY A 67 2.76 -30.05 -26.07
C GLY A 67 3.16 -29.18 -24.88
N TYR A 68 2.50 -28.04 -24.66
CA TYR A 68 2.73 -27.15 -23.51
C TYR A 68 1.71 -27.40 -22.39
N CYS A 69 2.17 -27.26 -21.15
CA CYS A 69 1.33 -27.22 -19.96
C CYS A 69 1.67 -25.98 -19.12
N TRP A 70 0.70 -25.42 -18.41
CA TRP A 70 0.86 -24.24 -17.54
C TRP A 70 -0.07 -24.36 -16.34
N CYS A 71 0.21 -23.60 -15.27
CA CYS A 71 -0.71 -23.48 -14.15
C CYS A 71 -1.73 -22.37 -14.39
N VAL A 72 -2.93 -22.52 -13.85
CA VAL A 72 -3.99 -21.51 -13.91
C VAL A 72 -4.49 -21.15 -12.52
N ASN A 73 -4.97 -19.92 -12.35
CA ASN A 73 -5.67 -19.51 -11.13
C ASN A 73 -7.14 -20.00 -11.11
N GLU A 74 -7.88 -19.68 -10.05
CA GLU A 74 -9.29 -20.08 -9.88
C GLU A 74 -10.22 -19.62 -11.02
N ASN A 75 -9.83 -18.58 -11.75
CA ASN A 75 -10.55 -18.03 -12.89
C ASN A 75 -10.14 -18.66 -14.24
N GLY A 76 -9.19 -19.60 -14.24
CA GLY A 76 -8.67 -20.26 -15.44
C GLY A 76 -7.62 -19.45 -16.21
N ASN A 77 -7.14 -18.33 -15.65
CA ASN A 77 -6.10 -17.53 -16.29
C ASN A 77 -4.73 -18.14 -16.03
N GLU A 78 -3.91 -18.20 -17.08
CA GLU A 78 -2.52 -18.68 -16.99
C GLU A 78 -1.71 -17.84 -15.99
N ILE A 79 -1.02 -18.53 -15.07
CA ILE A 79 -0.05 -17.92 -14.16
C ILE A 79 1.25 -17.68 -14.93
N PRO A 80 1.71 -16.42 -15.08
CA PRO A 80 2.90 -16.11 -15.87
C PRO A 80 4.14 -16.88 -15.41
N GLY A 81 4.90 -17.42 -16.36
CA GLY A 81 6.15 -18.13 -16.08
C GLY A 81 6.02 -19.62 -15.79
N THR A 82 4.79 -20.15 -15.68
CA THR A 82 4.54 -21.59 -15.42
C THR A 82 4.51 -22.44 -16.70
N SER A 83 4.46 -21.82 -17.88
CA SER A 83 4.36 -22.52 -19.16
C SER A 83 5.61 -23.34 -19.49
N LEU A 84 5.47 -24.66 -19.50
CA LEU A 84 6.53 -25.60 -19.80
C LEU A 84 6.12 -26.55 -20.93
N PRO A 85 7.05 -26.88 -21.85
CA PRO A 85 6.80 -27.97 -22.78
C PRO A 85 6.87 -29.31 -22.02
N SER A 86 5.87 -30.16 -22.22
CA SER A 86 5.68 -31.47 -21.59
C SER A 86 6.86 -32.44 -21.67
N TRP A 87 7.81 -32.23 -22.60
CA TRP A 87 9.05 -33.01 -22.70
C TRP A 87 10.22 -32.48 -21.85
N GLN A 88 10.11 -31.28 -21.29
CA GLN A 88 11.06 -30.73 -20.31
C GLN A 88 10.62 -30.97 -18.86
N GLY A 89 9.32 -31.25 -18.65
CA GLY A 89 8.73 -31.49 -17.34
C GLY A 89 7.25 -31.13 -17.36
N MET A 90 6.56 -31.36 -16.25
CA MET A 90 5.24 -30.79 -15.98
C MET A 90 5.42 -29.63 -14.98
N PRO A 91 4.67 -28.53 -15.12
CA PRO A 91 4.66 -27.49 -14.11
C PRO A 91 4.12 -28.05 -12.78
N GLU A 92 4.71 -27.61 -11.67
CA GLU A 92 4.24 -27.95 -10.33
C GLU A 92 3.04 -27.05 -10.04
N CYS A 93 1.83 -27.61 -10.16
CA CYS A 93 0.56 -26.92 -9.93
C CYS A 93 -0.25 -27.60 -8.82
N ASP A 94 0.37 -28.46 -8.01
CA ASP A 94 -0.25 -28.92 -6.77
C ASP A 94 -0.60 -27.67 -5.97
N GLU A 95 -1.81 -27.70 -5.37
CA GLU A 95 -2.45 -26.60 -4.64
C GLU A 95 -1.41 -25.68 -4.00
N PHE A 96 -1.60 -24.36 -4.11
CA PHE A 96 -0.96 -23.43 -3.18
C PHE A 96 -1.35 -23.91 -1.79
N ASP A 97 -0.52 -24.77 -1.22
CA ASP A 97 -0.52 -25.13 0.18
C ASP A 97 -0.28 -23.80 0.86
N ILE A 98 -1.35 -23.19 1.32
CA ILE A 98 -1.31 -22.03 2.22
C ILE A 98 -0.47 -22.37 3.47
N GLU A 99 -0.10 -23.63 3.68
CA GLU A 99 0.91 -24.04 4.68
C GLU A 99 2.34 -23.55 4.39
N ASN A 100 2.68 -23.08 3.19
CA ASN A 100 4.01 -22.50 2.91
C ASN A 100 3.91 -21.27 2.00
N CYS A 101 3.66 -20.11 2.59
CA CYS A 101 3.88 -18.83 1.90
C CYS A 101 5.32 -18.74 1.35
N ASP A 102 5.49 -18.01 0.25
CA ASP A 102 6.80 -17.77 -0.36
C ASP A 102 7.81 -17.17 0.63
N GLU A 103 9.11 -17.32 0.34
CA GLU A 103 10.17 -16.70 1.16
C GLU A 103 9.93 -15.18 1.26
N GLY A 104 9.91 -14.66 2.50
CA GLY A 104 9.57 -13.25 2.76
C GLY A 104 8.13 -13.00 3.13
N TYR A 105 7.24 -14.00 3.06
CA TYR A 105 5.85 -13.92 3.50
C TYR A 105 5.60 -14.75 4.77
N VAL A 106 4.52 -14.44 5.48
CA VAL A 106 4.04 -15.16 6.66
C VAL A 106 2.58 -15.55 6.48
N GLU A 107 2.24 -16.77 6.86
CA GLU A 107 0.86 -17.26 6.90
C GLU A 107 0.18 -16.74 8.16
N ILE A 108 -0.98 -16.11 7.98
CA ILE A 108 -1.87 -15.70 9.06
C ILE A 108 -3.28 -16.10 8.63
N ASN A 109 -3.94 -16.95 9.43
CA ASN A 109 -5.31 -17.46 9.26
C ASN A 109 -5.76 -17.76 7.82
N GLY A 110 -4.92 -18.44 7.05
CA GLY A 110 -5.22 -18.89 5.70
C GLY A 110 -4.86 -17.89 4.60
N ALA A 111 -4.10 -16.84 4.89
CA ALA A 111 -3.59 -15.89 3.90
C ALA A 111 -2.11 -15.57 4.13
N CYS A 112 -1.41 -15.25 3.04
CA CYS A 112 0.00 -14.88 3.08
C CYS A 112 0.17 -13.37 3.08
N PHE A 113 1.03 -12.84 3.94
CA PHE A 113 1.33 -11.41 4.05
C PHE A 113 2.84 -11.20 3.99
N HIS A 114 3.29 -10.20 3.24
CA HIS A 114 4.71 -9.91 3.11
C HIS A 114 5.25 -9.32 4.42
N ASN A 115 6.34 -9.92 4.94
CA ASN A 115 6.92 -9.54 6.22
C ASN A 115 7.41 -8.09 6.22
N GLY A 116 7.92 -7.59 5.09
CA GLY A 116 8.34 -6.19 4.98
C GLY A 116 7.19 -5.22 5.16
N ASP A 117 6.05 -5.50 4.52
CA ASP A 117 4.87 -4.64 4.59
C ASP A 117 4.29 -4.64 6.01
N LEU A 118 4.18 -5.82 6.63
CA LEU A 118 3.79 -5.96 8.03
C LEU A 118 4.75 -5.24 8.99
N SER A 119 6.06 -5.30 8.73
CA SER A 119 7.07 -4.64 9.56
C SER A 119 6.94 -3.12 9.53
N ILE A 120 6.56 -2.53 8.39
CA ILE A 120 6.37 -1.08 8.27
C ILE A 120 5.12 -0.64 9.02
N ILE A 121 4.02 -1.40 8.91
CA ILE A 121 2.81 -1.17 9.71
C ILE A 121 3.13 -1.31 11.20
N GLN A 122 3.85 -2.36 11.60
CA GLN A 122 4.28 -2.54 12.99
C GLN A 122 5.12 -1.36 13.48
N LYS A 123 6.02 -0.83 12.64
CA LYS A 123 6.83 0.34 12.99
C LYS A 123 5.98 1.59 13.19
N MET A 124 4.91 1.81 12.42
CA MET A 124 3.96 2.90 12.69
C MET A 124 3.23 2.74 14.04
N ILE A 125 2.88 1.50 14.39
CA ILE A 125 2.27 1.16 15.69
C ILE A 125 3.25 1.41 16.83
N ASP A 126 4.48 0.92 16.70
CA ASP A 126 5.55 1.08 17.70
C ASP A 126 5.88 2.57 17.88
N ASN A 127 6.04 3.33 16.79
CA ASN A 127 6.24 4.78 16.82
C ASN A 127 5.12 5.49 17.59
N SER A 128 3.87 5.02 17.47
CA SER A 128 2.74 5.61 18.18
C SER A 128 2.79 5.34 19.69
N TYR A 129 3.19 4.13 20.09
CA TYR A 129 3.39 3.80 21.51
C TYR A 129 4.61 4.52 22.10
N GLU A 130 5.68 4.68 21.33
CA GLU A 130 6.94 5.31 21.74
C GLU A 130 6.90 6.85 21.73
N SER A 131 5.94 7.46 21.04
CA SER A 131 5.82 8.92 20.98
C SER A 131 5.52 9.57 22.34
N GLU A 132 5.02 8.78 23.29
CA GLU A 132 4.55 9.22 24.61
C GLU A 132 3.54 10.37 24.55
N ILE A 133 2.81 10.51 23.44
CA ILE A 133 1.85 11.59 23.25
C ILE A 133 0.74 11.55 24.32
N ASP A 134 0.56 12.67 25.03
CA ASP A 134 -0.54 12.82 25.99
C ASP A 134 -1.80 13.31 25.27
N LEU A 135 -2.70 12.37 24.98
CA LEU A 135 -4.02 12.65 24.41
C LEU A 135 -5.06 13.05 25.46
N GLY A 136 -4.68 13.14 26.74
CA GLY A 136 -5.62 13.42 27.83
C GLY A 136 -6.62 12.28 28.05
N CYS A 137 -6.20 11.04 27.79
CA CYS A 137 -7.06 9.87 27.94
C CYS A 137 -7.42 9.64 29.41
N GLU A 138 -8.69 9.40 29.64
CA GLU A 138 -9.21 9.03 30.96
C GLU A 138 -9.26 7.50 31.08
N ASP A 139 -9.10 6.96 32.30
CA ASP A 139 -9.07 5.51 32.55
C ASP A 139 -10.28 4.71 32.02
N TRP A 140 -11.39 5.39 31.73
CA TRP A 140 -12.63 4.78 31.24
C TRP A 140 -12.81 4.90 29.72
N ASP A 141 -11.96 5.66 29.04
CA ASP A 141 -12.05 5.90 27.60
C ASP A 141 -11.24 4.85 26.84
N ASN A 142 -11.86 3.69 26.63
CA ASN A 142 -11.28 2.58 25.87
C ASN A 142 -11.09 2.88 24.37
N TYR A 143 -11.48 4.08 23.90
CA TYR A 143 -11.26 4.53 22.52
C TYR A 143 -10.11 5.53 22.43
N CYS A 144 -9.54 5.94 23.58
CA CYS A 144 -8.50 6.94 23.62
C CYS A 144 -7.14 6.25 23.83
N GLY A 145 -6.28 6.37 22.83
CA GLY A 145 -4.89 5.95 22.89
C GLY A 145 -4.21 6.19 21.55
N SER A 146 -2.89 6.00 21.52
CA SER A 146 -2.10 6.04 20.30
C SER A 146 -1.28 4.75 20.17
N PRO A 147 -1.58 3.89 19.18
CA PRO A 147 -2.76 3.92 18.32
C PRO A 147 -4.06 3.73 19.11
N ASN A 148 -5.21 3.99 18.48
CA ASN A 148 -6.52 3.80 19.11
C ASN A 148 -6.72 2.33 19.52
N PRO A 149 -6.81 2.01 20.83
CA PRO A 149 -6.87 0.63 21.31
C PRO A 149 -8.18 -0.08 20.96
N PHE A 150 -9.23 0.65 20.54
CA PHE A 150 -10.47 0.04 20.07
C PHE A 150 -10.29 -0.74 18.76
N MET A 151 -9.19 -0.55 18.04
CA MET A 151 -8.89 -1.31 16.83
C MET A 151 -8.71 -2.81 17.12
N ASP A 152 -8.20 -3.19 18.30
CA ASP A 152 -8.13 -4.58 18.81
C ASP A 152 -9.45 -5.01 19.50
N SER A 153 -10.59 -4.49 19.08
CA SER A 153 -11.89 -4.95 19.57
C SER A 153 -12.47 -5.96 18.58
N SER A 154 -13.11 -7.04 19.06
CA SER A 154 -13.92 -7.89 18.17
C SER A 154 -15.12 -7.18 17.56
N ASP A 155 -15.56 -6.06 18.16
CA ASP A 155 -16.57 -5.15 17.64
C ASP A 155 -15.96 -3.99 16.83
N SER A 156 -14.66 -4.05 16.52
CA SER A 156 -13.98 -3.08 15.66
C SER A 156 -14.65 -3.02 14.29
N TRP A 157 -14.71 -1.82 13.73
CA TRP A 157 -15.29 -1.56 12.43
C TRP A 157 -14.22 -1.51 11.32
N MET A 158 -12.97 -1.82 11.68
CA MET A 158 -11.88 -1.97 10.72
C MET A 158 -12.16 -3.15 9.78
N SER A 159 -11.84 -2.96 8.50
CA SER A 159 -12.01 -3.98 7.47
C SER A 159 -10.69 -4.31 6.84
N LEU A 160 -10.44 -5.61 6.67
CA LEU A 160 -9.29 -6.15 5.97
C LEU A 160 -9.80 -6.89 4.74
N LEU A 161 -9.44 -6.41 3.54
CA LEU A 161 -9.74 -7.09 2.28
C LEU A 161 -8.45 -7.76 1.79
N VAL A 162 -8.53 -9.05 1.47
CA VAL A 162 -7.42 -9.82 0.91
C VAL A 162 -7.90 -10.43 -0.39
N ASP A 163 -7.23 -10.10 -1.49
CA ASP A 163 -7.55 -10.58 -2.84
C ASP A 163 -9.02 -10.32 -3.25
N GLY A 164 -9.57 -9.18 -2.81
CA GLY A 164 -10.93 -8.74 -3.10
C GLY A 164 -12.02 -9.35 -2.20
N GLU A 165 -11.65 -10.22 -1.26
CA GLU A 165 -12.57 -10.86 -0.31
C GLU A 165 -12.41 -10.29 1.10
N ASN A 166 -13.51 -10.27 1.87
CA ASN A 166 -13.42 -9.87 3.28
C ASN A 166 -12.66 -10.93 4.06
N TYR A 167 -11.55 -10.53 4.68
CA TYR A 167 -10.73 -11.40 5.48
C TYR A 167 -11.09 -11.25 6.96
N SER A 168 -11.46 -12.37 7.57
CA SER A 168 -11.77 -12.43 9.01
C SER A 168 -10.48 -12.69 9.78
N TRP A 169 -9.93 -11.65 10.38
CA TRP A 169 -8.95 -11.77 11.44
C TRP A 169 -9.68 -11.95 12.78
N ASN A 170 -9.05 -12.67 13.71
CA ASN A 170 -9.56 -12.81 15.07
C ASN A 170 -8.76 -11.88 15.97
N SER A 171 -9.37 -10.76 16.38
CA SER A 171 -8.85 -9.94 17.48
C SER A 171 -8.66 -10.81 18.72
N ASN A 172 -7.59 -10.55 19.47
CA ASN A 172 -7.32 -11.23 20.73
C ASN A 172 -7.77 -10.40 21.96
N GLU A 173 -8.25 -9.17 21.74
CA GLU A 173 -8.76 -8.23 22.74
C GLU A 173 -7.80 -8.00 23.91
N ASN A 174 -6.50 -7.98 23.63
CA ASN A 174 -5.46 -7.73 24.62
C ASN A 174 -5.20 -6.22 24.86
N GLY A 175 -5.81 -5.35 24.04
CA GLY A 175 -5.69 -3.89 24.07
C GLY A 175 -4.46 -3.32 23.35
N ILE A 176 -3.74 -4.16 22.62
CA ILE A 176 -2.55 -3.82 21.83
C ILE A 176 -2.91 -4.02 20.37
N VAL A 177 -2.75 -2.97 19.58
CA VAL A 177 -3.04 -3.00 18.15
C VAL A 177 -1.95 -3.78 17.43
N GLU A 178 -2.34 -4.82 16.69
CA GLU A 178 -1.47 -5.60 15.82
C GLU A 178 -1.54 -5.10 14.36
N PRO A 179 -0.57 -5.46 13.49
CA PRO A 179 -0.49 -4.90 12.14
C PRO A 179 -1.77 -5.04 11.32
N LEU A 180 -2.44 -6.20 11.37
CA LEU A 180 -3.67 -6.44 10.60
C LEU A 180 -4.92 -5.75 11.18
N GLU A 181 -4.80 -5.14 12.36
CA GLU A 181 -5.90 -4.46 13.07
C GLU A 181 -5.87 -2.95 12.82
N LEU A 182 -4.73 -2.42 12.32
CA LEU A 182 -4.54 -0.99 12.12
C LEU A 182 -5.32 -0.48 10.90
N GLY A 183 -6.37 0.29 11.16
CA GLY A 183 -7.10 0.98 10.11
C GLY A 183 -7.82 0.04 9.14
N ILE A 184 -8.19 0.59 7.98
CA ILE A 184 -8.72 -0.21 6.87
C ILE A 184 -7.57 -0.55 5.93
N GLN A 185 -7.51 -1.81 5.53
CA GLN A 185 -6.43 -2.32 4.70
C GLN A 185 -6.98 -3.12 3.52
N GLU A 186 -6.30 -2.99 2.38
CA GLU A 186 -6.48 -3.88 1.23
C GLU A 186 -5.13 -4.49 0.87
N TRP A 187 -5.16 -5.80 0.60
CA TRP A 187 -3.99 -6.60 0.24
C TRP A 187 -4.28 -7.38 -1.04
N GLU A 188 -3.29 -7.43 -1.93
CA GLU A 188 -3.33 -8.25 -3.13
C GLU A 188 -2.06 -9.08 -3.24
N ASN A 189 -2.20 -10.40 -3.41
CA ASN A 189 -1.09 -11.37 -3.46
C ASN A 189 -0.11 -11.19 -2.29
N GLY A 190 -0.66 -10.93 -1.10
CA GLY A 190 0.08 -10.72 0.14
C GLY A 190 0.87 -9.41 0.24
N ARG A 191 0.67 -8.46 -0.67
CA ARG A 191 1.25 -7.11 -0.60
C ARG A 191 0.19 -6.08 -0.24
N LEU A 192 0.54 -5.09 0.57
CA LEU A 192 -0.35 -4.01 0.98
C LEU A 192 -0.56 -3.06 -0.21
N THR A 193 -1.82 -2.87 -0.61
CA THR A 193 -2.19 -1.98 -1.72
C THR A 193 -2.89 -0.71 -1.24
N SER A 194 -3.55 -0.77 -0.08
CA SER A 194 -4.25 0.35 0.53
C SER A 194 -4.10 0.34 2.04
N LEU A 195 -3.70 1.47 2.62
CA LEU A 195 -3.75 1.74 4.06
C LEU A 195 -4.52 3.03 4.31
N MET A 196 -5.67 2.89 4.97
CA MET A 196 -6.52 4.01 5.35
C MET A 196 -6.65 4.08 6.87
N CYS A 197 -5.96 5.06 7.44
CA CYS A 197 -6.01 5.44 8.84
C CYS A 197 -6.44 6.90 9.04
N GLY A 198 -7.16 7.46 8.06
CA GLY A 198 -7.57 8.86 8.03
C GLY A 198 -8.63 9.28 9.07
N ALA A 199 -9.07 10.54 9.00
CA ALA A 199 -9.90 11.20 10.01
C ALA A 199 -11.26 10.52 10.29
N TYR A 200 -11.79 9.75 9.33
CA TYR A 200 -13.01 8.98 9.56
C TYR A 200 -12.76 7.68 10.32
N ILE A 201 -11.53 7.13 10.23
CA ILE A 201 -11.07 5.85 10.81
C ILE A 201 -10.67 5.98 12.29
N TYR A 202 -10.23 7.18 12.71
CA TYR A 202 -9.82 7.46 14.09
C TYR A 202 -8.70 6.54 14.60
N CYS A 203 -7.67 6.28 13.77
CA CYS A 203 -6.52 5.47 14.19
C CYS A 203 -5.68 6.10 15.29
N GLN A 204 -5.70 7.43 15.42
CA GLN A 204 -4.95 8.18 16.43
C GLN A 204 -3.44 7.86 16.42
N LEU A 205 -2.88 7.63 15.22
CA LEU A 205 -1.44 7.39 15.06
C LEU A 205 -0.63 8.60 15.51
N SER A 206 0.56 8.37 16.03
CA SER A 206 1.50 9.42 16.44
C SER A 206 2.94 8.99 16.21
N GLY A 207 3.88 9.92 16.45
CA GLY A 207 5.28 9.70 16.15
C GLY A 207 5.58 9.86 14.65
N PRO A 208 6.80 9.49 14.21
CA PRO A 208 7.23 9.70 12.83
C PRO A 208 6.64 8.71 11.83
N ILE A 209 6.58 9.12 10.56
CA ILE A 209 6.39 8.20 9.44
C ILE A 209 7.69 7.41 9.24
N PRO A 210 7.66 6.06 9.12
CA PRO A 210 8.86 5.25 8.88
C PRO A 210 9.65 5.68 7.63
N GLU A 211 10.97 5.75 7.71
CA GLU A 211 11.83 6.09 6.57
C GLU A 211 11.77 5.03 5.46
N GLU A 212 11.51 3.76 5.81
CA GLU A 212 11.43 2.64 4.88
C GLU A 212 10.04 2.52 4.23
N ILE A 213 9.22 3.58 4.26
CA ILE A 213 7.86 3.57 3.68
C ILE A 213 7.86 3.16 2.20
N ASN A 214 8.93 3.46 1.47
CA ASN A 214 9.11 3.08 0.07
C ASN A 214 9.15 1.56 -0.17
N GLU A 215 9.39 0.74 0.85
CA GLU A 215 9.35 -0.72 0.73
C GLU A 215 7.92 -1.27 0.59
N LEU A 216 6.88 -0.44 0.82
CA LEU A 216 5.49 -0.72 0.45
C LEU A 216 5.28 -0.62 -1.07
N THR A 217 6.01 -1.43 -1.84
CA THR A 217 6.15 -1.29 -3.30
C THR A 217 4.86 -1.47 -4.10
N SER A 218 3.80 -1.99 -3.49
CA SER A 218 2.49 -2.20 -4.12
C SER A 218 1.43 -1.21 -3.64
N LEU A 219 1.79 -0.29 -2.75
CA LEU A 219 0.87 0.65 -2.14
C LEU A 219 0.46 1.73 -3.15
N THR A 220 -0.84 1.86 -3.35
CA THR A 220 -1.44 2.86 -4.24
C THR A 220 -2.28 3.86 -3.46
N THR A 221 -2.79 3.47 -2.29
CA THR A 221 -3.57 4.34 -1.41
C THR A 221 -2.91 4.42 -0.03
N LEU A 222 -2.51 5.63 0.36
CA LEU A 222 -1.97 5.96 1.69
C LEU A 222 -2.71 7.17 2.26
N ARG A 223 -3.62 6.92 3.19
CA ARG A 223 -4.43 7.95 3.82
C ARG A 223 -4.24 7.93 5.32
N LEU A 224 -3.49 8.90 5.84
CA LEU A 224 -3.14 9.06 7.25
C LEU A 224 -3.60 10.43 7.79
N GLU A 225 -4.56 11.08 7.13
CA GLU A 225 -4.99 12.42 7.52
C GLU A 225 -5.69 12.46 8.89
N GLY A 226 -5.54 13.56 9.62
CA GLY A 226 -6.24 13.72 10.91
C GLY A 226 -5.72 12.82 12.03
N ASN A 227 -4.43 12.50 12.01
CA ASN A 227 -3.73 11.81 13.09
C ASN A 227 -2.83 12.81 13.86
N TYR A 228 -1.93 12.29 14.68
CA TYR A 228 -0.96 13.04 15.47
C TYR A 228 0.49 12.73 15.03
N LEU A 229 0.68 12.33 13.77
CA LEU A 229 2.01 12.04 13.23
C LEU A 229 2.88 13.30 13.29
N SER A 230 4.13 13.15 13.71
CA SER A 230 5.06 14.26 13.99
C SER A 230 6.43 14.02 13.37
N GLY A 231 7.32 15.00 13.46
CA GLY A 231 8.63 14.95 12.79
C GLY A 231 8.53 15.30 11.31
N PHE A 232 9.55 14.97 10.53
CA PHE A 232 9.62 15.30 9.10
C PHE A 232 8.97 14.20 8.25
N ILE A 233 8.55 14.57 7.05
CA ILE A 233 8.08 13.60 6.05
C ILE A 233 9.32 13.03 5.33
N PRO A 234 9.55 11.71 5.33
CA PRO A 234 10.70 11.12 4.66
C PRO A 234 10.62 11.30 3.14
N GLU A 235 11.74 11.65 2.50
CA GLU A 235 11.82 11.80 1.02
C GLU A 235 11.48 10.49 0.28
N THR A 236 11.70 9.34 0.92
CA THR A 236 11.33 8.02 0.39
C THR A 236 9.83 7.89 0.13
N ILE A 237 8.97 8.73 0.72
CA ILE A 237 7.54 8.78 0.37
C ILE A 237 7.33 9.04 -1.13
N CYS A 238 8.23 9.81 -1.76
CA CYS A 238 8.17 10.13 -3.18
C CYS A 238 8.47 8.94 -4.09
N GLU A 239 8.97 7.84 -3.55
CA GLU A 239 9.26 6.61 -4.28
C GLU A 239 8.05 5.64 -4.32
N LEU A 240 6.98 5.94 -3.59
CA LEU A 240 5.74 5.16 -3.65
C LEU A 240 5.06 5.31 -5.02
N ASP A 241 4.50 4.21 -5.53
CA ASP A 241 3.70 4.18 -6.78
C ASP A 241 2.26 4.69 -6.55
N SER A 242 2.12 5.73 -5.73
CA SER A 242 0.84 6.38 -5.42
C SER A 242 0.74 7.75 -6.09
N ASN A 243 -0.47 8.19 -6.42
CA ASN A 243 -0.66 9.53 -6.96
C ASN A 243 -0.74 10.56 -5.82
N HIS A 244 0.40 11.13 -5.45
CA HIS A 244 0.52 12.18 -4.41
C HIS A 244 -0.31 13.47 -4.67
N ASN A 245 -0.95 13.61 -5.83
CA ASN A 245 -1.82 14.74 -6.17
C ASN A 245 -3.32 14.39 -6.13
N ASP A 246 -3.67 13.11 -5.95
CA ASP A 246 -5.06 12.68 -5.77
C ASP A 246 -5.35 12.49 -4.28
N TYR A 247 -6.13 13.41 -3.70
CA TYR A 247 -6.48 13.37 -2.27
C TYR A 247 -7.27 12.10 -1.87
N LEU A 248 -7.81 11.36 -2.84
CA LEU A 248 -8.47 10.07 -2.59
C LEU A 248 -7.47 8.91 -2.47
N GLU A 249 -6.28 9.05 -3.04
CA GLU A 249 -5.22 8.05 -2.98
C GLU A 249 -4.19 8.40 -1.91
N PHE A 250 -3.79 9.67 -1.82
CA PHE A 250 -2.77 10.15 -0.89
C PHE A 250 -3.25 11.34 -0.07
N ASP A 251 -3.28 11.19 1.25
CA ASP A 251 -3.61 12.29 2.17
C ASP A 251 -2.94 12.08 3.53
N ILE A 252 -2.06 13.00 3.92
CA ILE A 252 -1.41 13.02 5.24
C ILE A 252 -1.62 14.37 5.95
N SER A 253 -2.61 15.14 5.50
CA SER A 253 -2.97 16.44 6.07
C SER A 253 -3.52 16.32 7.51
N TRP A 254 -3.64 17.44 8.22
CA TRP A 254 -4.16 17.50 9.59
C TRP A 254 -3.38 16.64 10.59
N ASN A 255 -2.04 16.63 10.47
CA ASN A 255 -1.11 16.00 11.41
C ASN A 255 -0.25 17.07 12.12
N LYS A 256 0.86 16.66 12.74
CA LYS A 256 1.88 17.51 13.37
C LYS A 256 3.22 17.43 12.62
N LEU A 257 3.17 17.17 11.31
CA LEU A 257 4.36 16.98 10.49
C LEU A 257 5.03 18.33 10.21
N CYS A 258 6.35 18.35 10.24
CA CYS A 258 7.16 19.55 10.17
C CYS A 258 7.74 19.80 8.77
N PRO A 259 7.81 21.07 8.34
CA PRO A 259 8.51 21.43 7.11
C PRO A 259 10.05 21.36 7.31
N PRO A 260 10.84 21.12 6.26
CA PRO A 260 10.44 21.08 4.85
C PRO A 260 9.63 19.82 4.51
N TYR A 261 8.72 19.97 3.55
CA TYR A 261 7.96 18.85 3.01
C TYR A 261 8.52 18.48 1.62
N PRO A 262 8.58 17.19 1.26
CA PRO A 262 9.07 16.74 -0.04
C PRO A 262 8.37 17.40 -1.23
N GLU A 263 9.11 17.74 -2.28
CA GLU A 263 8.58 18.44 -3.46
C GLU A 263 7.51 17.64 -4.22
N CYS A 264 7.52 16.31 -4.10
CA CYS A 264 6.55 15.45 -4.78
C CYS A 264 5.13 15.56 -4.21
N ILE A 265 4.98 16.10 -2.99
CA ILE A 265 3.70 16.21 -2.31
C ILE A 265 3.00 17.49 -2.76
N GLY A 266 1.86 17.32 -3.44
CA GLY A 266 1.02 18.42 -3.86
C GLY A 266 0.32 19.09 -2.68
N MET A 267 0.81 20.25 -2.25
CA MET A 267 0.15 21.07 -1.21
C MET A 267 -1.08 21.79 -1.81
N SER A 268 -2.18 21.05 -1.92
CA SER A 268 -3.47 21.56 -2.42
C SER A 268 -4.20 22.44 -1.38
N ASP A 269 -5.34 23.01 -1.75
CA ASP A 269 -6.15 23.89 -0.88
C ASP A 269 -6.62 23.23 0.44
N PHE A 270 -6.53 21.89 0.56
CA PHE A 270 -6.93 21.12 1.74
C PHE A 270 -5.75 20.64 2.61
N TRP A 271 -4.52 21.04 2.25
CA TRP A 271 -3.31 20.71 2.98
C TRP A 271 -3.13 21.62 4.21
N ASP A 272 -3.10 21.03 5.40
CA ASP A 272 -2.81 21.74 6.66
C ASP A 272 -2.00 20.84 7.60
N GLN A 273 -1.16 21.43 8.45
CA GLN A 273 -0.36 20.73 9.47
C GLN A 273 -0.30 21.61 10.73
N ASP A 274 -0.42 21.01 11.91
CA ASP A 274 -0.14 21.67 13.18
C ASP A 274 1.38 21.74 13.40
N THR A 275 1.98 22.80 12.86
CA THR A 275 3.43 23.03 12.97
C THR A 275 3.82 23.80 14.25
N SER A 276 2.94 23.88 15.25
CA SER A 276 3.18 24.70 16.45
C SER A 276 4.34 24.20 17.31
N GLU A 277 4.62 22.90 17.26
CA GLU A 277 5.70 22.21 17.99
C GLU A 277 6.91 21.88 17.10
N CYS A 278 6.96 22.40 15.87
CA CYS A 278 8.06 22.11 14.96
C CYS A 278 9.36 22.79 15.40
N THR A 279 10.42 21.99 15.45
CA THR A 279 11.79 22.46 15.65
C THR A 279 12.23 23.33 14.48
N VAL A 280 13.06 24.33 14.74
CA VAL A 280 13.58 25.22 13.71
C VAL A 280 14.61 24.45 12.86
N THR A 281 14.53 24.51 11.53
CA THR A 281 15.59 23.96 10.67
C THR A 281 16.94 24.54 11.08
N GLY A 282 17.92 23.66 11.29
CA GLY A 282 19.23 24.02 11.84
C GLY A 282 19.37 23.87 13.35
N ASP A 283 18.28 23.73 14.11
CA ASP A 283 18.33 23.40 15.55
C ASP A 283 18.46 21.89 15.72
N VAL A 284 19.72 21.45 15.67
CA VAL A 284 20.07 20.04 15.64
C VAL A 284 20.16 19.39 17.02
N ASN A 285 20.12 20.21 18.08
CA ASN A 285 20.09 19.72 19.46
C ASN A 285 18.68 19.72 20.08
N TYR A 286 17.68 20.17 19.31
CA TYR A 286 16.25 20.17 19.63
C TYR A 286 15.89 20.99 20.87
N ASP A 287 16.63 22.07 21.17
CA ASP A 287 16.33 22.97 22.29
C ASP A 287 15.41 24.15 21.93
N PHE A 288 14.94 24.18 20.67
CA PHE A 288 14.17 25.23 20.02
C PHE A 288 14.92 26.56 19.88
N ILE A 289 16.24 26.56 20.01
CA ILE A 289 17.08 27.75 19.93
C ILE A 289 18.21 27.51 18.94
N LEU A 290 18.06 28.01 17.72
CA LEU A 290 19.16 28.01 16.75
C LEU A 290 20.34 28.87 17.26
N ASN A 291 21.43 28.23 17.66
CA ASN A 291 22.60 28.90 18.22
C ASN A 291 23.92 28.16 17.93
N VAL A 292 25.00 28.59 18.58
CA VAL A 292 26.34 28.01 18.33
C VAL A 292 26.45 26.54 18.76
N GLN A 293 25.60 26.07 19.67
CA GLN A 293 25.56 24.66 20.07
C GLN A 293 25.16 23.76 18.91
N ASP A 294 24.24 24.23 18.06
CA ASP A 294 23.81 23.50 16.87
C ASP A 294 24.92 23.40 15.83
N ILE A 295 25.63 24.50 15.59
CA ILE A 295 26.82 24.51 14.74
C ILE A 295 27.85 23.49 15.24
N VAL A 296 28.09 23.43 16.56
CA VAL A 296 29.05 22.48 17.13
C VAL A 296 28.63 21.04 16.86
N LEU A 297 27.33 20.74 16.92
CA LEU A 297 26.82 19.40 16.68
C LEU A 297 26.88 19.04 15.18
N ILE A 298 26.52 19.94 14.26
CA ILE A 298 26.70 19.72 12.81
C ILE A 298 28.18 19.54 12.46
N VAL A 299 29.07 20.33 13.07
CA VAL A 299 30.53 20.13 12.91
C VAL A 299 30.93 18.73 13.36
N SER A 300 30.35 18.20 14.44
CA SER A 300 30.61 16.83 14.87
C SER A 300 30.11 15.80 13.86
N PHE A 301 28.91 15.99 13.30
CA PHE A 301 28.37 15.13 12.24
C PHE A 301 29.33 15.02 11.05
N ILE A 302 29.84 16.16 10.59
CA ILE A 302 30.77 16.25 9.44
C ILE A 302 32.15 15.65 9.76
N LEU A 303 32.69 15.92 10.94
CA LEU A 303 34.06 15.51 11.30
C LEU A 303 34.15 14.03 11.65
N ASP A 304 33.13 13.51 12.31
CA ASP A 304 33.09 12.13 12.80
C ASP A 304 32.46 11.17 11.79
N ASP A 305 32.01 11.67 10.62
CA ASP A 305 31.35 10.90 9.55
C ASP A 305 30.17 10.10 10.12
N ILE A 306 29.38 10.80 10.95
CA ILE A 306 28.24 10.20 11.65
C ILE A 306 27.17 9.90 10.60
N GLN A 307 26.68 8.67 10.61
CA GLN A 307 25.48 8.32 9.87
C GLN A 307 24.29 8.96 10.58
N LEU A 308 23.78 10.03 9.98
CA LEU A 308 22.60 10.75 10.46
C LEU A 308 21.35 9.94 10.13
N ASP A 309 20.37 9.99 11.03
CA ASP A 309 19.01 9.62 10.67
C ASP A 309 18.38 10.69 9.75
N PHE A 310 17.22 10.41 9.16
CA PHE A 310 16.59 11.33 8.22
C PHE A 310 16.24 12.67 8.87
N GLN A 311 15.85 12.67 10.14
CA GLN A 311 15.50 13.89 10.86
C GLN A 311 16.74 14.74 11.08
N GLU A 312 17.84 14.16 11.59
CA GLU A 312 19.14 14.79 11.77
C GLU A 312 19.70 15.32 10.44
N LEU A 313 19.59 14.55 9.36
CA LEU A 313 19.96 14.99 8.01
C LEU A 313 19.12 16.20 7.59
N SER A 314 17.79 16.11 7.68
CA SER A 314 16.85 17.15 7.24
C SER A 314 17.00 18.47 7.99
N ILE A 315 17.31 18.43 9.28
CA ILE A 315 17.56 19.63 10.09
C ILE A 315 18.98 20.16 9.95
N SER A 316 19.95 19.32 9.56
CA SER A 316 21.34 19.73 9.40
C SER A 316 21.70 20.16 7.97
N ASP A 317 20.94 19.71 6.96
CA ASP A 317 21.06 20.08 5.56
C ASP A 317 20.29 21.38 5.30
N MET A 318 21.01 22.48 5.42
CA MET A 318 20.41 23.82 5.41
C MET A 318 20.27 24.38 4.00
N ASN A 319 21.02 23.83 3.06
CA ASN A 319 20.97 24.23 1.66
C ASN A 319 20.17 23.25 0.78
N TYR A 320 19.67 22.16 1.37
CA TYR A 320 18.86 21.13 0.75
C TYR A 320 19.58 20.44 -0.42
N ASP A 321 20.87 20.16 -0.26
CA ASP A 321 21.69 19.43 -1.24
C ASP A 321 21.92 17.95 -0.91
N GLU A 322 21.21 17.46 0.11
CA GLU A 322 21.25 16.10 0.68
C GLU A 322 22.62 15.74 1.30
N VAL A 323 23.50 16.72 1.53
CA VAL A 323 24.85 16.49 2.06
C VAL A 323 25.17 17.47 3.17
N VAL A 324 25.14 17.00 4.42
CA VAL A 324 25.62 17.81 5.56
C VAL A 324 27.12 18.08 5.45
N ASN A 325 27.48 19.34 5.22
CA ASN A 325 28.83 19.79 5.01
C ASN A 325 29.04 21.24 5.50
N VAL A 326 30.21 21.81 5.17
CA VAL A 326 30.58 23.16 5.65
C VAL A 326 29.65 24.26 5.10
N LEU A 327 28.98 24.01 3.98
CA LEU A 327 28.03 24.96 3.39
C LEU A 327 26.80 25.12 4.30
N ASP A 328 26.35 24.07 4.96
CA ASP A 328 25.22 24.12 5.89
C ASP A 328 25.53 24.92 7.14
N ILE A 329 26.75 24.71 7.67
CA ILE A 329 27.27 25.51 8.78
C ILE A 329 27.29 27.00 8.39
N THR A 330 27.71 27.33 7.17
CA THR A 330 27.72 28.74 6.75
C THR A 330 26.32 29.33 6.68
N GLU A 331 25.32 28.54 6.31
CA GLU A 331 23.93 28.99 6.27
C GLU A 331 23.38 29.25 7.68
N ILE A 332 23.59 28.34 8.62
CA ILE A 332 23.19 28.53 10.04
C ILE A 332 23.90 29.74 10.65
N ILE A 333 25.20 29.92 10.37
CA ILE A 333 25.93 31.10 10.85
C ILE A 333 25.29 32.38 10.31
N ASN A 334 24.89 32.41 9.03
CA ASN A 334 24.24 33.59 8.46
C ASN A 334 22.90 33.87 9.17
N ILE A 335 22.09 32.85 9.43
CA ILE A 335 20.82 32.98 10.14
C ILE A 335 21.05 33.53 11.56
N ILE A 336 21.95 32.91 12.35
CA ILE A 336 22.25 33.33 13.73
C ILE A 336 22.79 34.77 13.80
N LEU A 337 23.54 35.22 12.78
CA LEU A 337 24.13 36.56 12.76
C LEU A 337 23.16 37.64 12.26
N GLU A 338 22.04 37.27 11.62
CA GLU A 338 21.03 38.18 11.10
C GLU A 338 19.88 38.47 12.09
N ASP A 339 19.70 37.64 13.12
CA ASP A 339 18.74 37.81 14.25
C ASP A 339 19.24 38.73 15.39
#